data_AF-A0A1S4G2C9-F1
#
_entry.id   AF-A0A1S4G2C9-F1
#
_cell.length_a   1.000
_cell.length_b   1.000
_cell.length_c   1.000
_cell.angle_alpha   90.00
_cell.angle_beta   90.00
_cell.angle_gamma   90.00
#
_symmetry.space_group_name_H-M   'P 1'
#
loop_
_entity.id
_entity.type
_entity.pdbx_description
1 polymer ?
#
loop_
_entity_poly.entity_id
_entity_poly.type
_entity_poly.pdbx_seq_one_letter_code
_entity_poly.pdbx_strand_id
1 'polypeptide(L)'
;MSEYDADELQAPVWLNDSFLEHAVQNFEKDSSIKIINGCELRPATKGGDHYASIMFRTTVRYRSERQLDEKTLKLVIKAQPTAEGFKKELTKDNSLFGTEIKMYSEILPAMKKLLEDAGERMEFPRLIYAATNPNAVIMLEDIAPYGWLPGRTPVRSFEEVLFTVRNIAKFHATSLYLQQSTMDLSGFNVDQFWTSGPVFAIFSRGFDELCSGLAAWPECAVYVEKFRNLKDSFQERCQQVFAANPPSEGYNVLNHADFQFKNLMHKKDSEDRIVDSMLIDFQCCHWGSPAIDVLSLVDLIVDMETKMAHRNEIIYEYYQHFAMILRKIGYTGKIPSLVDLQVELLRKGFQELVHTAVESFKYADLTESTFDDYNAGNLDINKCYIDKSFLRFICTELESLLYRGLLEAE
;
A
#
# COMPACT_ATOMS: atom_id res chain seq x y z
N MET A 1 23.79 14.65 -3.76
CA MET A 1 22.50 14.71 -4.48
C MET A 1 21.44 15.22 -3.52
N SER A 2 20.34 15.78 -4.00
CA SER A 2 19.23 16.29 -3.16
C SER A 2 18.60 15.15 -2.36
N GLU A 3 18.26 15.36 -1.08
CA GLU A 3 17.51 14.38 -0.25
C GLU A 3 16.03 14.22 -0.69
N TYR A 4 15.57 15.08 -1.61
CA TYR A 4 14.18 15.22 -2.06
C TYR A 4 14.08 15.17 -3.58
N ASP A 5 12.95 14.70 -4.10
CA ASP A 5 12.65 14.71 -5.54
C ASP A 5 12.64 16.16 -6.08
N ALA A 6 13.16 16.37 -7.28
CA ALA A 6 13.33 17.71 -7.86
C ALA A 6 12.01 18.51 -7.95
N ASP A 7 10.91 17.81 -8.18
CA ASP A 7 9.56 18.38 -8.32
C ASP A 7 8.93 18.76 -6.97
N GLU A 8 9.54 18.34 -5.85
CA GLU A 8 9.10 18.66 -4.49
C GLU A 8 9.85 19.85 -3.90
N LEU A 9 10.95 20.27 -4.53
CA LEU A 9 11.72 21.44 -4.12
C LEU A 9 10.97 22.75 -4.34
N GLN A 10 10.00 22.75 -5.26
CA GLN A 10 9.16 23.90 -5.54
C GLN A 10 7.69 23.49 -5.68
N ALA A 11 6.85 23.98 -4.77
CA ALA A 11 5.42 23.74 -4.83
C ALA A 11 4.78 24.31 -6.12
N PRO A 12 3.78 23.63 -6.70
CA PRO A 12 3.02 24.16 -7.83
C PRO A 12 2.39 25.53 -7.52
N VAL A 13 2.37 26.44 -8.49
CA VAL A 13 1.87 27.82 -8.31
C VAL A 13 0.43 27.88 -7.80
N TRP A 14 -0.40 26.89 -8.16
CA TRP A 14 -1.79 26.81 -7.72
C TRP A 14 -1.94 26.41 -6.25
N LEU A 15 -0.94 25.72 -5.67
CA LEU A 15 -0.93 25.29 -4.27
C LEU A 15 -0.36 26.42 -3.40
N ASN A 16 -1.18 27.44 -3.15
CA ASN A 16 -0.80 28.65 -2.42
C ASN A 16 -1.76 28.97 -1.26
N ASP A 17 -1.50 30.04 -0.53
CA ASP A 17 -2.30 30.46 0.64
C ASP A 17 -3.79 30.62 0.35
N SER A 18 -4.16 31.14 -0.82
CA SER A 18 -5.57 31.31 -1.20
C SER A 18 -6.28 29.95 -1.34
N PHE A 19 -5.58 28.99 -1.95
CA PHE A 19 -6.09 27.63 -2.08
C PHE A 19 -6.18 26.91 -0.73
N LEU A 20 -5.17 27.04 0.13
CA LEU A 20 -5.18 26.48 1.49
C LEU A 20 -6.29 27.11 2.34
N GLU A 21 -6.54 28.41 2.21
CA GLU A 21 -7.63 29.10 2.91
C GLU A 21 -8.98 28.52 2.49
N HIS A 22 -9.20 28.35 1.18
CA HIS A 22 -10.40 27.72 0.66
C HIS A 22 -10.58 26.28 1.18
N ALA A 23 -9.50 25.49 1.22
CA ALA A 23 -9.52 24.14 1.76
C ALA A 23 -9.97 24.11 3.23
N VAL A 24 -9.40 24.99 4.08
CA VAL A 24 -9.76 25.08 5.50
C VAL A 24 -11.18 25.61 5.71
N GLN A 25 -11.63 26.59 4.91
CA GLN A 25 -13.01 27.09 4.95
C GLN A 25 -14.03 25.98 4.69
N ASN A 26 -13.75 25.10 3.71
CA ASN A 26 -14.61 23.94 3.42
C ASN A 26 -14.61 22.94 4.57
N PHE A 27 -13.43 22.62 5.12
CA PHE A 27 -13.28 21.67 6.23
C PHE A 27 -14.05 22.10 7.48
N GLU A 28 -13.88 23.36 7.90
CA GLU A 28 -14.54 23.92 9.10
C GLU A 28 -15.99 24.34 8.84
N LYS A 29 -16.45 24.33 7.58
CA LYS A 29 -17.76 24.86 7.16
C LYS A 29 -17.95 26.32 7.58
N ASP A 30 -16.91 27.12 7.35
CA ASP A 30 -16.87 28.52 7.73
C ASP A 30 -16.10 29.36 6.71
N SER A 31 -16.85 30.11 5.89
CA SER A 31 -16.29 31.01 4.87
C SER A 31 -15.64 32.28 5.43
N SER A 32 -15.76 32.55 6.73
CA SER A 32 -15.12 33.71 7.38
C SER A 32 -13.66 33.46 7.73
N ILE A 33 -13.19 32.21 7.62
CA ILE A 33 -11.82 31.84 8.00
C ILE A 33 -10.80 32.58 7.15
N LYS A 34 -9.75 33.07 7.83
CA LYS A 34 -8.56 33.67 7.23
C LYS A 34 -7.28 33.03 7.72
N ILE A 35 -6.36 32.77 6.79
CA ILE A 35 -5.01 32.30 7.11
C ILE A 35 -4.18 33.46 7.70
N ILE A 36 -3.34 33.13 8.68
CA ILE A 36 -2.47 34.06 9.40
C ILE A 36 -1.02 33.76 9.04
N ASN A 37 -0.27 34.80 8.68
CA ASN A 37 1.17 34.77 8.39
C ASN A 37 1.60 33.88 7.20
N GLY A 38 0.66 33.49 6.35
CA GLY A 38 0.91 32.63 5.18
C GLY A 38 1.36 31.20 5.54
N CYS A 39 1.48 30.36 4.53
CA CYS A 39 1.87 28.96 4.67
C CYS A 39 3.21 28.69 3.99
N GLU A 40 4.07 27.93 4.66
CA GLU A 40 5.31 27.44 4.07
C GLU A 40 5.13 25.97 3.71
N LEU A 41 5.25 25.65 2.41
CA LEU A 41 5.22 24.28 1.90
C LEU A 41 6.65 23.74 1.86
N ARG A 42 6.85 22.58 2.45
CA ARG A 42 8.13 21.87 2.48
C ARG A 42 7.91 20.45 1.96
N PRO A 43 8.91 19.78 1.37
CA PRO A 43 8.80 18.36 1.07
C PRO A 43 8.38 17.55 2.32
N ALA A 44 7.42 16.63 2.17
CA ALA A 44 6.90 15.85 3.31
C ALA A 44 7.73 14.58 3.61
N THR A 45 8.41 14.06 2.60
CA THR A 45 9.00 12.72 2.52
C THR A 45 10.37 12.79 1.87
N LYS A 46 11.20 11.74 2.03
CA LYS A 46 12.47 11.66 1.29
C LYS A 46 12.22 11.17 -0.14
N GLY A 47 13.17 11.38 -1.05
CA GLY A 47 13.12 10.78 -2.39
C GLY A 47 12.91 9.26 -2.32
N GLY A 48 12.03 8.71 -3.17
CA GLY A 48 11.74 7.27 -3.22
C GLY A 48 10.76 6.73 -2.16
N ASP A 49 10.23 7.57 -1.27
CA ASP A 49 9.16 7.21 -0.32
C ASP A 49 7.76 7.21 -1.00
N HIS A 50 7.60 7.85 -2.17
CA HIS A 50 6.36 7.88 -2.94
C HIS A 50 6.63 7.90 -4.45
N TYR A 51 5.76 7.22 -5.20
CA TYR A 51 6.03 6.90 -6.61
C TYR A 51 5.08 7.58 -7.60
N ALA A 52 3.87 7.93 -7.18
CA ALA A 52 2.84 8.44 -8.08
C ALA A 52 2.43 9.90 -7.82
N SER A 53 3.08 10.62 -6.89
CA SER A 53 2.65 11.95 -6.47
C SER A 53 3.82 12.87 -6.11
N ILE A 54 3.50 14.13 -5.81
CA ILE A 54 4.38 15.04 -5.06
C ILE A 54 3.76 15.30 -3.69
N MET A 55 4.58 15.34 -2.65
CA MET A 55 4.18 15.34 -1.25
C MET A 55 4.73 16.57 -0.52
N PHE A 56 3.83 17.42 -0.03
CA PHE A 56 4.18 18.60 0.77
C PHE A 56 3.66 18.49 2.19
N ARG A 57 4.40 19.08 3.13
CA ARG A 57 3.98 19.29 4.52
C ARG A 57 3.90 20.78 4.78
N THR A 58 2.85 21.20 5.50
CA THR A 58 2.69 22.58 5.92
C THR A 58 1.94 22.71 7.25
N THR A 59 2.02 23.88 7.87
CA THR A 59 1.25 24.25 9.06
C THR A 59 0.42 25.47 8.75
N VAL A 60 -0.90 25.29 8.73
CA VAL A 60 -1.87 26.35 8.47
C VAL A 60 -2.33 26.92 9.81
N ARG A 61 -2.03 28.20 10.05
CA ARG A 61 -2.59 28.96 11.17
C ARG A 61 -3.72 29.82 10.66
N TYR A 62 -4.87 29.78 11.32
CA TYR A 62 -6.07 30.48 10.86
C TYR A 62 -6.94 30.98 12.01
N ARG A 63 -7.79 31.95 11.72
CA ARG A 63 -8.79 32.49 12.64
C ARG A 63 -10.14 32.58 11.93
N SER A 64 -11.21 32.35 12.69
CA SER A 64 -12.59 32.51 12.26
C SER A 64 -13.15 33.81 12.84
N GLU A 65 -14.09 34.46 12.16
CA GLU A 65 -14.85 35.57 12.77
C GLU A 65 -15.80 35.07 13.87
N ARG A 66 -16.17 33.78 13.84
CA ARG A 66 -17.02 33.12 14.85
C ARG A 66 -16.25 32.76 16.11
N GLN A 67 -14.94 32.56 16.00
CA GLN A 67 -14.07 32.16 17.10
C GLN A 67 -12.72 32.89 16.99
N LEU A 68 -12.49 33.82 17.92
CA LEU A 68 -11.33 34.72 17.91
C LEU A 68 -10.00 34.00 18.16
N ASP A 69 -10.03 32.81 18.76
CA ASP A 69 -8.84 32.02 19.02
C ASP A 69 -8.19 31.56 17.71
N GLU A 70 -6.87 31.67 17.67
CA GLU A 70 -6.07 31.12 16.59
C GLU A 70 -6.08 29.58 16.67
N LYS A 71 -6.37 28.94 15.54
CA LYS A 71 -6.29 27.50 15.37
C LYS A 71 -5.11 27.14 14.47
N THR A 72 -4.61 25.92 14.65
CA THR A 72 -3.49 25.38 13.86
C THR A 72 -3.88 24.03 13.30
N LEU A 73 -3.71 23.85 11.99
CA LEU A 73 -3.80 22.56 11.30
C LEU A 73 -2.44 22.22 10.70
N LYS A 74 -1.94 21.02 10.99
CA LYS A 74 -0.74 20.47 10.36
C LYS A 74 -1.18 19.51 9.27
N LEU A 75 -0.67 19.70 8.07
CA LEU A 75 -1.16 19.02 6.87
C LEU A 75 -0.03 18.28 6.16
N VAL A 76 -0.38 17.12 5.62
CA VAL A 76 0.35 16.47 4.52
C VAL A 76 -0.54 16.58 3.27
N ILE A 77 0.06 17.00 2.17
CA ILE A 77 -0.63 17.31 0.91
C ILE A 77 -0.02 16.44 -0.18
N LYS A 78 -0.82 15.53 -0.71
CA LYS A 78 -0.51 14.71 -1.87
C LYS A 78 -1.10 15.42 -3.09
N ALA A 79 -0.28 15.77 -4.07
CA ALA A 79 -0.72 16.45 -5.29
C ALA A 79 -0.21 15.73 -6.54
N GLN A 80 -0.91 15.93 -7.66
CA GLN A 80 -0.49 15.39 -8.95
C GLN A 80 0.89 15.97 -9.36
N PRO A 81 1.81 15.15 -9.89
CA PRO A 81 3.07 15.62 -10.44
C PRO A 81 2.86 16.61 -11.59
N THR A 82 3.62 17.71 -11.60
CA THR A 82 3.57 18.72 -12.67
C THR A 82 4.61 18.50 -13.75
N ALA A 83 5.74 17.87 -13.42
CA ALA A 83 6.81 17.57 -14.37
C ALA A 83 6.40 16.45 -15.33
N GLU A 84 6.91 16.50 -16.57
CA GLU A 84 6.81 15.39 -17.51
C GLU A 84 7.65 14.21 -17.00
N GLY A 85 7.13 12.98 -17.14
CA GLY A 85 7.82 11.77 -16.66
C GLY A 85 6.85 10.64 -16.34
N PHE A 86 7.40 9.53 -15.84
CA PHE A 86 6.62 8.32 -15.54
C PHE A 86 5.51 8.60 -14.51
N LYS A 87 5.80 9.39 -13.46
CA LYS A 87 4.79 9.73 -12.43
C LYS A 87 3.56 10.45 -13.01
N LYS A 88 3.74 11.31 -14.02
CA LYS A 88 2.65 12.03 -14.68
C LYS A 88 1.84 11.11 -15.60
N GLU A 89 2.51 10.17 -16.28
CA GLU A 89 1.83 9.17 -17.10
C GLU A 89 0.96 8.25 -16.24
N LEU A 90 1.47 7.80 -15.09
CA LEU A 90 0.73 6.97 -14.12
C LEU A 90 -0.51 7.64 -13.53
N THR A 91 -0.52 8.97 -13.42
CA THR A 91 -1.62 9.73 -12.81
C THR A 91 -2.53 10.41 -13.82
N LYS A 92 -2.36 10.15 -15.12
CA LYS A 92 -3.00 10.90 -16.20
C LYS A 92 -4.53 10.86 -16.16
N ASP A 93 -5.11 9.78 -15.66
CA ASP A 93 -6.56 9.58 -15.55
C ASP A 93 -7.13 9.94 -14.16
N ASN A 94 -6.28 10.37 -13.22
CA ASN A 94 -6.61 10.62 -11.82
C ASN A 94 -7.29 9.44 -11.11
N SER A 95 -7.17 8.21 -11.61
CA SER A 95 -7.81 7.02 -11.05
C SER A 95 -7.33 6.69 -9.63
N LEU A 96 -6.01 6.75 -9.39
CA LEU A 96 -5.38 6.54 -8.08
C LEU A 96 -5.88 7.57 -7.06
N PHE A 97 -5.88 8.85 -7.45
CA PHE A 97 -6.41 9.94 -6.63
C PHE A 97 -7.91 9.76 -6.38
N GLY A 98 -8.70 9.42 -7.40
CA GLY A 98 -10.13 9.17 -7.26
C GLY A 98 -10.43 8.03 -6.30
N THR A 99 -9.67 6.94 -6.37
CA THR A 99 -9.77 5.78 -5.47
C THR A 99 -9.44 6.19 -4.03
N GLU A 100 -8.30 6.84 -3.82
CA GLU A 100 -7.88 7.27 -2.48
C GLU A 100 -8.84 8.31 -1.87
N ILE A 101 -9.34 9.26 -2.67
CA ILE A 101 -10.36 10.23 -2.24
C ILE A 101 -11.60 9.50 -1.77
N LYS A 102 -12.14 8.56 -2.56
CA LYS A 102 -13.32 7.77 -2.21
C LYS A 102 -13.10 6.98 -0.91
N MET A 103 -11.90 6.43 -0.72
CA MET A 103 -11.54 5.73 0.50
C MET A 103 -11.61 6.64 1.73
N TYR A 104 -10.96 7.81 1.68
CA TYR A 104 -10.95 8.74 2.80
C TYR A 104 -12.27 9.47 3.05
N SER A 105 -13.05 9.75 1.99
CA SER A 105 -14.31 10.52 2.11
C SER A 105 -15.50 9.65 2.50
N GLU A 106 -15.52 8.38 2.11
CA GLU A 106 -16.72 7.52 2.22
C GLU A 106 -16.44 6.19 2.92
N ILE A 107 -15.47 5.41 2.42
CA ILE A 107 -15.31 4.00 2.82
C ILE A 107 -14.70 3.86 4.22
N LEU A 108 -13.55 4.49 4.47
CA LEU A 108 -12.87 4.45 5.76
C LEU A 108 -13.74 5.02 6.90
N PRO A 109 -14.46 6.15 6.72
CA PRO A 109 -15.44 6.61 7.71
C PRO A 109 -16.54 5.58 8.02
N ALA A 110 -17.05 4.87 7.02
CA ALA A 110 -18.07 3.84 7.22
C ALA A 110 -17.51 2.61 7.96
N MET A 111 -16.30 2.15 7.59
CA MET A 111 -15.60 1.08 8.28
C MET A 111 -15.33 1.43 9.75
N LYS A 112 -14.85 2.66 10.00
CA LYS A 112 -14.58 3.16 11.35
C LYS A 112 -15.84 3.18 12.20
N LYS A 113 -16.95 3.74 11.68
CA LYS A 113 -18.21 3.77 12.41
C LYS A 113 -18.67 2.37 12.80
N LEU A 114 -18.61 1.42 11.86
CA LEU A 114 -19.00 0.04 12.12
C LEU A 114 -18.15 -0.63 13.21
N LEU A 115 -16.84 -0.35 13.23
CA LEU A 115 -15.94 -0.85 14.27
C LEU A 115 -16.21 -0.18 15.62
N GLU A 116 -16.40 1.15 15.65
CA GLU A 116 -16.69 1.90 16.87
C GLU A 116 -18.00 1.42 17.53
N ASP A 117 -19.05 1.18 16.73
CA ASP A 117 -20.33 0.63 17.19
C ASP A 117 -20.16 -0.79 17.80
N ALA A 118 -19.13 -1.52 17.37
CA ALA A 118 -18.76 -2.85 17.88
C ALA A 118 -17.67 -2.81 18.98
N GLY A 119 -17.30 -1.62 19.49
CA GLY A 119 -16.27 -1.45 20.51
C GLY A 119 -14.85 -1.77 20.02
N GLU A 120 -14.59 -1.55 18.74
CA GLU A 120 -13.28 -1.66 18.09
C GLU A 120 -12.80 -0.30 17.60
N ARG A 121 -11.49 -0.19 17.36
CA ARG A 121 -10.86 1.02 16.83
C ARG A 121 -10.27 0.77 15.44
N MET A 122 -10.38 1.79 14.60
CA MET A 122 -9.63 1.97 13.37
C MET A 122 -9.19 3.43 13.28
N GLU A 123 -7.90 3.65 13.04
CA GLU A 123 -7.35 4.98 12.84
C GLU A 123 -6.85 5.14 11.42
N PHE A 124 -6.96 6.36 10.91
CA PHE A 124 -6.40 6.84 9.66
C PHE A 124 -6.32 8.37 9.72
N PRO A 125 -5.44 9.02 8.92
CA PRO A 125 -5.37 10.47 8.85
C PRO A 125 -6.73 11.08 8.49
N ARG A 126 -7.12 12.17 9.16
CA ARG A 126 -8.36 12.87 8.81
C ARG A 126 -8.21 13.53 7.44
N LEU A 127 -9.21 13.34 6.59
CA LEU A 127 -9.34 14.08 5.34
C LEU A 127 -9.73 15.54 5.65
N ILE A 128 -8.89 16.47 5.24
CA ILE A 128 -9.13 17.91 5.38
C ILE A 128 -9.76 18.46 4.11
N TYR A 129 -9.20 18.10 2.95
CA TYR A 129 -9.69 18.53 1.65
C TYR A 129 -9.27 17.55 0.57
N ALA A 130 -10.09 17.42 -0.47
CA ALA A 130 -9.74 16.65 -1.66
C ALA A 130 -10.42 17.25 -2.89
N ALA A 131 -9.74 17.19 -4.03
CA ALA A 131 -10.31 17.53 -5.33
C ALA A 131 -9.62 16.73 -6.44
N THR A 132 -10.34 16.46 -7.53
CA THR A 132 -9.77 15.92 -8.77
C THR A 132 -9.70 16.95 -9.90
N ASN A 133 -10.39 18.09 -9.73
CA ASN A 133 -10.48 19.17 -10.71
C ASN A 133 -10.33 20.54 -10.03
N PRO A 134 -9.58 21.50 -10.62
CA PRO A 134 -8.80 21.38 -11.85
C PRO A 134 -7.48 20.58 -11.69
N ASN A 135 -7.03 20.35 -10.45
CA ASN A 135 -5.85 19.56 -10.13
C ASN A 135 -6.23 18.47 -9.13
N ALA A 136 -5.66 17.27 -9.27
CA ALA A 136 -5.84 16.22 -8.29
C ALA A 136 -4.98 16.46 -7.04
N VAL A 137 -5.63 16.49 -5.88
CA VAL A 137 -5.00 16.79 -4.59
C VAL A 137 -5.78 16.16 -3.44
N ILE A 138 -5.05 15.67 -2.44
CA ILE A 138 -5.56 15.14 -1.17
C ILE A 138 -4.79 15.82 -0.05
N MET A 139 -5.50 16.46 0.87
CA MET A 139 -4.94 17.05 2.08
C MET A 139 -5.39 16.24 3.28
N LEU A 140 -4.43 15.64 3.96
CA LEU A 140 -4.64 14.85 5.17
C LEU A 140 -4.03 15.58 6.37
N GLU A 141 -4.58 15.32 7.55
CA GLU A 141 -3.93 15.71 8.80
C GLU A 141 -2.54 15.06 8.90
N ASP A 142 -1.53 15.87 9.23
CA ASP A 142 -0.19 15.36 9.53
C ASP A 142 -0.19 14.65 10.89
N ILE A 143 -0.01 13.33 10.84
CA ILE A 143 -0.06 12.46 12.01
C ILE A 143 1.29 12.27 12.70
N ALA A 144 2.39 12.70 12.08
CA ALA A 144 3.74 12.56 12.66
C ALA A 144 3.90 13.20 14.05
N PRO A 145 3.32 14.39 14.33
CA PRO A 145 3.34 14.98 15.66
C PRO A 145 2.67 14.15 16.76
N TYR A 146 1.81 13.19 16.42
CA TYR A 146 1.15 12.28 17.37
C TYR A 146 1.93 10.98 17.59
N GLY A 147 3.20 10.93 17.16
CA GLY A 147 4.10 9.78 17.34
C GLY A 147 3.96 8.69 16.28
N TRP A 148 3.22 8.95 15.20
CA TRP A 148 3.13 8.04 14.06
C TRP A 148 4.33 8.22 13.13
N LEU A 149 5.14 7.18 12.97
CA LEU A 149 6.34 7.21 12.14
C LEU A 149 6.21 6.22 10.98
N PRO A 150 6.73 6.54 9.78
CA PRO A 150 6.64 5.64 8.64
C PRO A 150 7.42 4.34 8.86
N GLY A 151 6.85 3.23 8.40
CA GLY A 151 7.53 1.94 8.31
C GLY A 151 8.62 2.01 7.25
N ARG A 152 9.89 2.07 7.70
CA ARG A 152 11.05 2.14 6.80
C ARG A 152 11.74 0.80 6.60
N THR A 153 11.44 -0.17 7.45
CA THR A 153 12.05 -1.49 7.45
C THR A 153 10.98 -2.54 7.70
N PRO A 154 11.20 -3.79 7.25
CA PRO A 154 10.34 -4.90 7.63
C PRO A 154 10.24 -5.08 9.15
N VAL A 155 9.10 -5.58 9.60
CA VAL A 155 8.81 -5.95 10.99
C VAL A 155 9.57 -7.23 11.35
N ARG A 156 10.20 -7.26 12.54
CA ARG A 156 11.22 -8.27 12.89
C ARG A 156 10.80 -9.22 14.02
N SER A 157 9.54 -9.19 14.42
CA SER A 157 9.02 -10.10 15.44
C SER A 157 7.55 -10.43 15.20
N PHE A 158 7.15 -11.58 15.72
CA PHE A 158 5.76 -12.01 15.66
C PHE A 158 4.85 -11.07 16.45
N GLU A 159 5.28 -10.61 17.63
CA GLU A 159 4.50 -9.74 18.51
C GLU A 159 4.21 -8.38 17.87
N GLU A 160 5.20 -7.80 17.19
CA GLU A 160 5.06 -6.52 16.51
C GLU A 160 4.14 -6.60 15.27
N VAL A 161 4.19 -7.70 14.52
CA VAL A 161 3.34 -7.81 13.31
C VAL A 161 1.86 -7.96 13.66
N LEU A 162 1.51 -8.41 14.88
CA LEU A 162 0.12 -8.57 15.30
C LEU A 162 -0.71 -7.28 15.17
N PHE A 163 -0.11 -6.10 15.36
CA PHE A 163 -0.82 -4.83 15.17
C PHE A 163 -1.27 -4.64 13.72
N THR A 164 -0.36 -4.89 12.77
CA THR A 164 -0.64 -4.79 11.34
C THR A 164 -1.60 -5.88 10.87
N VAL A 165 -1.42 -7.12 11.32
CA VAL A 165 -2.31 -8.28 11.04
C VAL A 165 -3.75 -7.97 11.43
N ARG A 166 -3.94 -7.46 12.65
CA ARG A 166 -5.28 -7.17 13.17
C ARG A 166 -5.94 -6.01 12.42
N ASN A 167 -5.16 -5.00 12.02
CA ASN A 167 -5.68 -3.87 11.25
C ASN A 167 -6.17 -4.29 9.85
N ILE A 168 -5.38 -5.09 9.12
CA ILE A 168 -5.82 -5.56 7.80
C ILE A 168 -7.00 -6.54 7.91
N ALA A 169 -7.04 -7.38 8.96
CA ALA A 169 -8.19 -8.22 9.24
C ALA A 169 -9.49 -7.42 9.51
N LYS A 170 -9.40 -6.31 10.26
CA LYS A 170 -10.51 -5.37 10.47
C LYS A 170 -10.97 -4.72 9.17
N PHE A 171 -10.02 -4.25 8.36
CA PHE A 171 -10.28 -3.64 7.06
C PHE A 171 -11.04 -4.62 6.14
N HIS A 172 -10.55 -5.85 6.01
CA HIS A 172 -11.23 -6.90 5.23
C HIS A 172 -12.61 -7.26 5.79
N ALA A 173 -12.74 -7.49 7.09
CA ALA A 173 -14.02 -7.89 7.70
C ALA A 173 -15.11 -6.82 7.53
N THR A 174 -14.74 -5.55 7.72
CA THR A 174 -15.68 -4.43 7.53
C THR A 174 -16.04 -4.23 6.07
N SER A 175 -15.10 -4.42 5.13
CA SER A 175 -15.40 -4.34 3.69
C SER A 175 -16.42 -5.40 3.25
N LEU A 176 -16.27 -6.63 3.73
CA LEU A 176 -17.19 -7.73 3.43
C LEU A 176 -18.59 -7.44 3.96
N TYR A 177 -18.69 -6.88 5.16
CA TYR A 177 -19.96 -6.44 5.72
C TYR A 177 -20.58 -5.33 4.87
N LEU A 178 -19.83 -4.27 4.55
CA LEU A 178 -20.32 -3.11 3.80
C LEU A 178 -20.80 -3.49 2.39
N GLN A 179 -20.12 -4.41 1.71
CA GLN A 179 -20.54 -4.97 0.42
C GLN A 179 -21.93 -5.62 0.51
N GLN A 180 -22.19 -6.37 1.59
CA GLN A 180 -23.48 -7.05 1.76
C GLN A 180 -24.60 -6.07 2.17
N SER A 181 -24.27 -5.01 2.92
CA SER A 181 -25.27 -4.18 3.56
C SER A 181 -25.63 -2.91 2.79
N THR A 182 -24.63 -2.12 2.39
CA THR A 182 -24.84 -0.67 2.19
C THR A 182 -24.05 -0.07 1.05
N MET A 183 -23.01 -0.74 0.54
CA MET A 183 -22.08 -0.18 -0.44
C MET A 183 -21.77 -1.19 -1.54
N ASP A 184 -21.57 -0.71 -2.76
CA ASP A 184 -20.99 -1.51 -3.84
C ASP A 184 -19.49 -1.19 -3.97
N LEU A 185 -18.67 -2.14 -3.55
CA LEU A 185 -17.21 -2.12 -3.59
C LEU A 185 -16.66 -2.86 -4.82
N SER A 186 -17.49 -3.53 -5.62
CA SER A 186 -17.04 -4.32 -6.77
C SER A 186 -16.38 -3.50 -7.88
N GLY A 187 -16.63 -2.19 -7.91
CA GLY A 187 -16.00 -1.27 -8.86
C GLY A 187 -14.53 -0.93 -8.56
N PHE A 188 -14.02 -1.27 -7.37
CA PHE A 188 -12.61 -1.04 -7.03
C PHE A 188 -11.72 -2.05 -7.76
N ASN A 189 -10.86 -1.56 -8.65
CA ASN A 189 -9.98 -2.40 -9.45
C ASN A 189 -8.64 -1.71 -9.71
N VAL A 190 -7.63 -2.52 -10.07
CA VAL A 190 -6.24 -2.10 -10.24
C VAL A 190 -5.59 -2.75 -11.46
N ASP A 191 -6.42 -3.18 -12.42
CA ASP A 191 -5.98 -3.94 -13.60
C ASP A 191 -4.95 -3.15 -14.42
N GLN A 192 -5.14 -1.84 -14.52
CA GLN A 192 -4.20 -0.96 -15.24
C GLN A 192 -2.82 -0.79 -14.59
N PHE A 193 -2.63 -1.33 -13.37
CA PHE A 193 -1.38 -1.29 -12.64
C PHE A 193 -0.73 -2.67 -12.55
N TRP A 194 -1.50 -3.69 -12.19
CA TRP A 194 -0.93 -5.02 -11.90
C TRP A 194 -1.08 -6.04 -13.03
N THR A 195 -1.88 -5.75 -14.05
CA THR A 195 -2.17 -6.70 -15.12
C THR A 195 -1.93 -6.14 -16.53
N SER A 196 -1.78 -4.81 -16.62
CA SER A 196 -1.50 -4.09 -17.85
C SER A 196 -0.84 -2.74 -17.53
N GLY A 197 -0.48 -1.99 -18.56
CA GLY A 197 0.04 -0.63 -18.41
C GLY A 197 1.52 -0.54 -18.00
N PRO A 198 2.01 0.69 -17.74
CA PRO A 198 3.44 0.95 -17.53
C PRO A 198 4.02 0.30 -16.26
N VAL A 199 3.22 0.21 -15.18
CA VAL A 199 3.63 -0.44 -13.92
C VAL A 199 3.83 -1.95 -14.14
N PHE A 200 2.87 -2.61 -14.78
CA PHE A 200 3.00 -4.03 -15.11
C PHE A 200 4.22 -4.32 -15.99
N ALA A 201 4.51 -3.46 -16.97
CA ALA A 201 5.69 -3.61 -17.83
C ALA A 201 7.01 -3.60 -17.03
N ILE A 202 7.06 -2.84 -15.94
CA ILE A 202 8.20 -2.80 -15.02
C ILE A 202 8.32 -4.10 -14.23
N PHE A 203 7.20 -4.64 -13.72
CA PHE A 203 7.21 -5.95 -13.06
C PHE A 203 7.57 -7.09 -14.00
N SER A 204 7.06 -7.08 -15.23
CA SER A 204 7.42 -8.05 -16.26
C SER A 204 8.92 -7.99 -16.60
N ARG A 205 9.52 -6.80 -16.62
CA ARG A 205 10.97 -6.63 -16.81
C ARG A 205 11.75 -7.17 -15.61
N GLY A 206 11.31 -6.88 -14.38
CA GLY A 206 11.93 -7.41 -13.16
C GLY A 206 11.91 -8.94 -13.11
N PHE A 207 10.85 -9.57 -13.63
CA PHE A 207 10.77 -11.02 -13.79
C PHE A 207 11.83 -11.57 -14.76
N ASP A 208 12.05 -10.89 -15.89
CA ASP A 208 13.10 -11.24 -16.87
C ASP A 208 14.52 -11.08 -16.31
N GLU A 209 14.73 -10.03 -15.53
CA GLU A 209 16.00 -9.75 -14.86
C GLU A 209 16.27 -10.78 -13.77
N LEU A 210 15.27 -11.16 -12.97
CA LEU A 210 15.38 -12.27 -12.02
C LEU A 210 15.75 -13.57 -12.74
N CYS A 211 15.06 -13.91 -13.83
CA CYS A 211 15.41 -15.11 -14.59
C CYS A 211 16.87 -15.10 -15.09
N SER A 212 17.37 -13.93 -15.49
CA SER A 212 18.75 -13.74 -15.94
C SER A 212 19.75 -13.85 -14.77
N GLY A 213 19.42 -13.27 -13.62
CA GLY A 213 20.21 -13.34 -12.39
C GLY A 213 20.31 -14.76 -11.84
N LEU A 214 19.20 -15.51 -11.82
CA LEU A 214 19.19 -16.92 -11.41
C LEU A 214 20.08 -17.79 -12.30
N ALA A 215 20.19 -17.49 -13.60
CA ALA A 215 21.05 -18.22 -14.53
C ALA A 215 22.55 -17.99 -14.26
N ALA A 216 22.91 -16.92 -13.57
CA ALA A 216 24.29 -16.66 -13.16
C ALA A 216 24.71 -17.46 -11.90
N TRP A 217 23.75 -18.04 -11.17
CA TRP A 217 24.00 -18.75 -9.92
C TRP A 217 23.81 -20.25 -10.06
N PRO A 218 24.88 -21.07 -9.92
CA PRO A 218 24.79 -22.51 -10.03
C PRO A 218 23.76 -23.16 -9.09
N GLU A 219 23.60 -22.62 -7.87
CA GLU A 219 22.69 -23.10 -6.84
C GLU A 219 21.21 -22.96 -7.22
N CYS A 220 20.91 -21.97 -8.06
CA CYS A 220 19.56 -21.64 -8.48
C CYS A 220 19.29 -22.06 -9.95
N ALA A 221 20.23 -22.75 -10.61
CA ALA A 221 20.13 -23.20 -12.00
C ALA A 221 18.91 -24.09 -12.27
N VAL A 222 18.46 -24.87 -11.27
CA VAL A 222 17.27 -25.74 -11.35
C VAL A 222 15.96 -24.98 -11.55
N TYR A 223 15.91 -23.68 -11.21
CA TYR A 223 14.72 -22.85 -11.31
C TYR A 223 14.63 -22.11 -12.65
N VAL A 224 15.75 -21.96 -13.37
CA VAL A 224 15.83 -21.12 -14.58
C VAL A 224 14.86 -21.57 -15.66
N GLU A 225 14.78 -22.87 -15.95
CA GLU A 225 13.87 -23.41 -16.96
C GLU A 225 12.40 -23.22 -16.54
N LYS A 226 12.09 -23.38 -15.25
CA LYS A 226 10.75 -23.15 -14.71
C LYS A 226 10.29 -21.70 -14.88
N PHE A 227 11.16 -20.74 -14.56
CA PHE A 227 10.86 -19.31 -14.76
C PHE A 227 10.66 -18.95 -16.24
N ARG A 228 11.49 -19.50 -17.14
CA ARG A 228 11.32 -19.32 -18.58
C ARG A 228 9.98 -19.84 -19.07
N ASN A 229 9.54 -20.99 -18.58
CA ASN A 229 8.24 -21.58 -18.95
C ASN A 229 7.05 -20.77 -18.41
N LEU A 230 7.22 -20.10 -17.27
CA LEU A 230 6.18 -19.23 -16.70
C LEU A 230 6.06 -17.88 -17.41
N LYS A 231 7.11 -17.42 -18.12
CA LYS A 231 7.14 -16.10 -18.76
C LYS A 231 5.96 -15.87 -19.70
N ASP A 232 5.65 -16.85 -20.55
CA ASP A 232 4.58 -16.70 -21.57
C ASP A 232 3.19 -16.59 -20.93
N SER A 233 3.01 -17.14 -19.73
CA SER A 233 1.75 -17.07 -18.96
C SER A 233 1.77 -16.02 -17.84
N PHE A 234 2.85 -15.25 -17.69
CA PHE A 234 3.03 -14.33 -16.56
C PHE A 234 1.90 -13.30 -16.46
N GLN A 235 1.56 -12.67 -17.59
CA GLN A 235 0.47 -11.68 -17.62
C GLN A 235 -0.89 -12.30 -17.27
N GLU A 236 -1.21 -13.43 -17.87
CA GLU A 236 -2.48 -14.13 -17.60
C GLU A 236 -2.57 -14.56 -16.13
N ARG A 237 -1.50 -15.08 -15.56
CA ARG A 237 -1.46 -15.48 -14.14
C ARG A 237 -1.58 -14.27 -13.21
N CYS A 238 -0.97 -13.13 -13.54
CA CYS A 238 -1.23 -11.88 -12.81
C CYS A 238 -2.70 -11.45 -12.92
N GLN A 239 -3.32 -11.56 -14.10
CA GLN A 239 -4.76 -11.30 -14.27
C GLN A 239 -5.60 -12.23 -13.40
N GLN A 240 -5.25 -13.52 -13.32
CA GLN A 240 -5.94 -14.48 -12.46
C GLN A 240 -5.78 -14.16 -10.97
N VAL A 241 -4.61 -13.66 -10.55
CA VAL A 241 -4.38 -13.23 -9.16
C VAL A 241 -5.37 -12.13 -8.77
N PHE A 242 -5.45 -11.07 -9.57
CA PHE A 242 -6.31 -9.91 -9.32
C PHE A 242 -7.74 -10.07 -9.85
N ALA A 243 -8.10 -11.21 -10.43
CA ALA A 243 -9.49 -11.49 -10.77
C ALA A 243 -10.29 -11.72 -9.49
N ALA A 244 -11.36 -10.94 -9.31
CA ALA A 244 -12.34 -11.17 -8.27
C ALA A 244 -12.94 -12.57 -8.40
N ASN A 245 -13.13 -13.24 -7.26
CA ASN A 245 -13.72 -14.56 -7.26
C ASN A 245 -15.20 -14.50 -7.71
N PRO A 246 -15.68 -15.48 -8.49
CA PRO A 246 -17.08 -15.55 -8.84
C PRO A 246 -17.92 -15.87 -7.59
N PRO A 247 -19.22 -15.50 -7.54
CA PRO A 247 -20.06 -15.74 -6.35
C PRO A 247 -20.17 -17.21 -5.91
N SER A 248 -19.90 -18.15 -6.82
CA SER A 248 -19.94 -19.60 -6.56
C SER A 248 -18.67 -20.18 -5.95
N GLU A 249 -17.58 -19.43 -5.90
CA GLU A 249 -16.26 -19.93 -5.50
C GLU A 249 -15.53 -18.89 -4.66
N GLY A 250 -14.94 -19.30 -3.53
CA GLY A 250 -14.16 -18.39 -2.69
C GLY A 250 -14.99 -17.25 -2.09
N TYR A 251 -14.31 -16.16 -1.76
CA TYR A 251 -14.93 -14.93 -1.25
C TYR A 251 -14.04 -13.73 -1.55
N ASN A 252 -14.65 -12.54 -1.62
CA ASN A 252 -13.94 -11.31 -1.91
C ASN A 252 -14.05 -10.33 -0.75
N VAL A 253 -13.04 -9.48 -0.63
CA VAL A 253 -12.96 -8.34 0.29
C VAL A 253 -12.43 -7.15 -0.51
N LEU A 254 -12.54 -5.95 0.06
CA LEU A 254 -11.77 -4.82 -0.42
C LEU A 254 -10.36 -4.96 0.13
N ASN A 255 -9.40 -5.23 -0.73
CA ASN A 255 -7.97 -5.24 -0.43
C ASN A 255 -7.42 -3.82 -0.53
N HIS A 256 -6.40 -3.53 0.25
CA HIS A 256 -5.48 -2.40 0.07
C HIS A 256 -4.70 -2.55 -1.25
N ALA A 257 -4.25 -3.76 -1.58
CA ALA A 257 -3.56 -4.19 -2.81
C ALA A 257 -2.28 -3.43 -3.20
N ASP A 258 -1.85 -2.47 -2.37
CA ASP A 258 -0.47 -1.98 -2.28
C ASP A 258 0.05 -2.12 -0.83
N PHE A 259 -0.16 -3.30 -0.23
CA PHE A 259 0.07 -3.54 1.19
C PHE A 259 1.53 -3.90 1.49
N GLN A 260 2.35 -2.86 1.62
CA GLN A 260 3.80 -2.96 1.88
C GLN A 260 4.23 -2.10 3.07
N PHE A 261 5.42 -2.36 3.62
CA PHE A 261 5.87 -1.75 4.88
C PHE A 261 5.96 -0.22 4.83
N LYS A 262 6.21 0.34 3.64
CA LYS A 262 6.23 1.80 3.40
C LYS A 262 4.85 2.46 3.56
N ASN A 263 3.79 1.70 3.31
CA ASN A 263 2.39 2.14 3.43
C ASN A 263 1.83 1.88 4.84
N LEU A 264 2.72 1.74 5.83
CA LEU A 264 2.38 1.62 7.24
C LEU A 264 2.98 2.78 8.04
N MET A 265 2.23 3.21 9.04
CA MET A 265 2.72 4.07 10.10
C MET A 265 2.70 3.29 11.41
N HIS A 266 3.75 3.43 12.22
CA HIS A 266 3.89 2.74 13.50
C HIS A 266 4.03 3.73 14.65
N LYS A 267 3.49 3.36 15.80
CA LYS A 267 3.90 3.92 17.09
C LYS A 267 4.87 2.97 17.74
N LYS A 268 5.85 3.53 18.43
CA LYS A 268 6.87 2.77 19.13
C LYS A 268 6.97 3.17 20.59
N ASP A 269 7.34 2.21 21.43
CA ASP A 269 7.64 2.46 22.84
C ASP A 269 9.07 2.99 23.02
N SER A 270 9.49 3.16 24.29
CA SER A 270 10.83 3.62 24.64
C SER A 270 11.97 2.65 24.27
N GLU A 271 11.64 1.40 23.94
CA GLU A 271 12.58 0.35 23.51
C GLU A 271 12.59 0.19 21.98
N ASP A 272 11.98 1.12 21.24
CA ASP A 272 11.85 1.12 19.78
C ASP A 272 10.99 -0.05 19.22
N ARG A 273 10.19 -0.70 20.07
CA ARG A 273 9.26 -1.76 19.66
C ARG A 273 7.96 -1.20 19.15
N ILE A 274 7.41 -1.78 18.09
CA ILE A 274 6.09 -1.41 17.57
C ILE A 274 5.00 -1.76 18.60
N VAL A 275 4.20 -0.77 18.97
CA VAL A 275 3.06 -0.91 19.89
C VAL A 275 1.72 -0.53 19.27
N ASP A 276 1.74 0.00 18.04
CA ASP A 276 0.55 0.22 17.23
C ASP A 276 0.94 0.36 15.76
N SER A 277 -0.01 0.11 14.86
CA SER A 277 0.17 0.26 13.41
C SER A 277 -1.05 0.95 12.80
N MET A 278 -0.86 1.56 11.64
CA MET A 278 -1.90 2.23 10.87
C MET A 278 -1.60 2.05 9.38
N LEU A 279 -2.64 1.72 8.61
CA LEU A 279 -2.58 1.63 7.14
C LEU A 279 -2.73 3.04 6.55
N ILE A 280 -1.94 3.36 5.53
CA ILE A 280 -2.04 4.61 4.76
C ILE A 280 -1.86 4.31 3.26
N ASP A 281 -2.13 5.31 2.41
CA ASP A 281 -2.01 5.22 0.95
C ASP A 281 -2.94 4.18 0.27
N PHE A 282 -4.23 4.45 0.35
CA PHE A 282 -5.29 3.56 -0.14
C PHE A 282 -5.58 3.68 -1.65
N GLN A 283 -4.61 4.14 -2.44
CA GLN A 283 -4.78 4.47 -3.85
C GLN A 283 -5.00 3.24 -4.76
N CYS A 284 -4.58 2.06 -4.32
CA CYS A 284 -4.65 0.80 -5.06
C CYS A 284 -5.77 -0.12 -4.57
N CYS A 285 -6.78 0.37 -3.83
CA CYS A 285 -7.79 -0.53 -3.28
C CYS A 285 -8.50 -1.36 -4.37
N HIS A 286 -8.68 -2.65 -4.11
CA HIS A 286 -9.13 -3.63 -5.10
C HIS A 286 -10.10 -4.64 -4.50
N TRP A 287 -11.23 -4.86 -5.18
CA TRP A 287 -12.18 -5.88 -4.79
C TRP A 287 -11.77 -7.26 -5.34
N GLY A 288 -11.38 -8.16 -4.44
CA GLY A 288 -10.89 -9.48 -4.85
C GLY A 288 -10.61 -10.40 -3.66
N SER A 289 -9.88 -11.47 -3.90
CA SER A 289 -9.49 -12.43 -2.85
C SER A 289 -8.73 -11.74 -1.72
N PRO A 290 -8.98 -12.06 -0.43
CA PRO A 290 -8.16 -11.54 0.68
C PRO A 290 -6.71 -12.03 0.63
N ALA A 291 -6.42 -13.06 -0.18
CA ALA A 291 -5.06 -13.54 -0.36
C ALA A 291 -4.12 -12.45 -0.88
N ILE A 292 -4.65 -11.44 -1.59
CA ILE A 292 -3.85 -10.35 -2.16
C ILE A 292 -3.06 -9.61 -1.07
N ASP A 293 -3.73 -9.18 0.00
CA ASP A 293 -3.04 -8.52 1.11
C ASP A 293 -2.46 -9.53 2.11
N VAL A 294 -3.04 -10.72 2.29
CA VAL A 294 -2.49 -11.70 3.25
C VAL A 294 -1.15 -12.27 2.77
N LEU A 295 -0.95 -12.44 1.46
CA LEU A 295 0.35 -12.78 0.89
C LEU A 295 1.32 -11.61 0.99
N SER A 296 0.87 -10.39 0.68
CA SER A 296 1.69 -9.17 0.86
C SER A 296 2.11 -8.94 2.32
N LEU A 297 1.26 -9.30 3.29
CA LEU A 297 1.58 -9.26 4.71
C LEU A 297 2.80 -10.13 5.06
N VAL A 298 2.82 -11.37 4.58
CA VAL A 298 3.89 -12.32 4.92
C VAL A 298 5.14 -12.10 4.09
N ASP A 299 5.01 -11.57 2.87
CA ASP A 299 6.15 -11.39 1.97
C ASP A 299 6.74 -9.98 2.06
N LEU A 300 5.90 -8.97 2.24
CA LEU A 300 6.31 -7.58 2.11
C LEU A 300 6.42 -6.83 3.44
N ILE A 301 5.72 -7.23 4.50
CA ILE A 301 5.73 -6.51 5.78
C ILE A 301 6.77 -7.06 6.76
N VAL A 302 6.91 -8.38 6.87
CA VAL A 302 7.81 -9.02 7.84
C VAL A 302 9.16 -9.35 7.21
N ASP A 303 10.19 -9.46 8.04
CA ASP A 303 11.48 -9.97 7.58
C ASP A 303 11.46 -11.48 7.34
N MET A 304 12.50 -11.98 6.65
CA MET A 304 12.63 -13.38 6.27
C MET A 304 12.63 -14.31 7.50
N GLU A 305 13.34 -13.93 8.57
CA GLU A 305 13.45 -14.76 9.77
C GLU A 305 12.08 -14.93 10.45
N THR A 306 11.33 -13.84 10.60
CA THR A 306 9.97 -13.86 11.15
C THR A 306 9.02 -14.63 10.25
N LYS A 307 9.09 -14.44 8.91
CA LYS A 307 8.30 -15.21 7.94
C LYS A 307 8.55 -16.72 8.10
N MET A 308 9.81 -17.15 8.08
CA MET A 308 10.16 -18.57 8.18
C MET A 308 9.69 -19.19 9.48
N ALA A 309 9.80 -18.47 10.60
CA ALA A 309 9.41 -18.97 11.91
C ALA A 309 7.89 -18.96 12.12
N HIS A 310 7.18 -17.94 11.62
CA HIS A 310 5.82 -17.61 12.07
C HIS A 310 4.78 -17.44 10.96
N ARG A 311 5.08 -17.72 9.68
CA ARG A 311 4.12 -17.56 8.55
C ARG A 311 2.72 -18.10 8.86
N ASN A 312 2.64 -19.33 9.37
CA ASN A 312 1.35 -19.97 9.67
C ASN A 312 0.63 -19.33 10.86
N GLU A 313 1.37 -18.86 11.87
CA GLU A 313 0.81 -18.16 13.02
C GLU A 313 0.27 -16.79 12.64
N ILE A 314 0.97 -16.07 11.75
CA ILE A 314 0.53 -14.77 11.19
C ILE A 314 -0.78 -14.94 10.41
N ILE A 315 -0.85 -15.93 9.51
CA ILE A 315 -2.06 -16.23 8.73
C ILE A 315 -3.22 -16.65 9.66
N TYR A 316 -2.91 -17.44 10.69
CA TYR A 316 -3.91 -17.88 11.65
C TYR A 316 -4.47 -16.71 12.47
N GLU A 317 -3.62 -15.78 12.90
CA GLU A 317 -4.04 -14.57 13.62
C GLU A 317 -4.89 -13.65 12.73
N TYR A 318 -4.51 -13.46 11.46
CA TYR A 318 -5.36 -12.76 10.50
C TYR A 318 -6.76 -13.38 10.45
N TYR A 319 -6.83 -14.71 10.26
CA TYR A 319 -8.09 -15.43 10.17
C TYR A 319 -8.94 -15.29 11.44
N GLN A 320 -8.33 -15.53 12.61
CA GLN A 320 -9.02 -15.46 13.89
C GLN A 320 -9.61 -14.07 14.11
N HIS A 321 -8.81 -13.03 13.87
CA HIS A 321 -9.25 -11.66 14.05
C HIS A 321 -10.32 -11.26 13.04
N PHE A 322 -10.16 -11.62 11.76
CA PHE A 322 -11.16 -11.38 10.72
C PHE A 322 -12.52 -12.01 11.08
N ALA A 323 -12.52 -13.29 11.46
CA ALA A 323 -13.74 -13.99 11.85
C ALA A 323 -14.36 -13.43 13.14
N MET A 324 -13.52 -13.00 14.10
CA MET A 324 -13.97 -12.34 15.32
C MET A 324 -14.67 -11.00 15.00
N ILE A 325 -14.06 -10.17 14.15
CA ILE A 325 -14.63 -8.87 13.77
C ILE A 325 -15.96 -9.04 13.04
N LEU A 326 -16.06 -9.97 12.09
CA LEU A 326 -17.35 -10.29 11.43
C LEU A 326 -18.46 -10.65 12.43
N ARG A 327 -18.15 -11.44 13.47
CA ARG A 327 -19.11 -11.73 14.55
C ARG A 327 -19.48 -10.49 15.34
N LYS A 328 -18.49 -9.65 15.71
CA LYS A 328 -18.70 -8.44 16.52
C LYS A 328 -19.56 -7.40 15.80
N ILE A 329 -19.35 -7.21 14.50
CA ILE A 329 -20.10 -6.25 13.68
C ILE A 329 -21.46 -6.80 13.19
N GLY A 330 -21.84 -8.02 13.61
CA GLY A 330 -23.14 -8.60 13.29
C GLY A 330 -23.30 -9.07 11.85
N TYR A 331 -22.22 -9.52 11.20
CA TYR A 331 -22.27 -10.09 9.86
C TYR A 331 -23.18 -11.32 9.81
N THR A 332 -24.18 -11.31 8.93
CA THR A 332 -25.21 -12.36 8.83
C THR A 332 -24.91 -13.41 7.75
N GLY A 333 -23.93 -13.15 6.89
CA GLY A 333 -23.48 -14.11 5.88
C GLY A 333 -22.65 -15.26 6.48
N LYS A 334 -22.26 -16.21 5.62
CA LYS A 334 -21.33 -17.29 6.01
C LYS A 334 -19.96 -16.68 6.29
N ILE A 335 -19.50 -16.76 7.54
CA ILE A 335 -18.11 -16.40 7.88
C ILE A 335 -17.18 -17.42 7.22
N PRO A 336 -16.24 -16.99 6.36
CA PRO A 336 -15.25 -17.88 5.76
C PRO A 336 -14.47 -18.65 6.82
N SER A 337 -14.18 -19.92 6.55
CA SER A 337 -13.37 -20.78 7.43
C SER A 337 -11.87 -20.60 7.16
N LEU A 338 -11.02 -21.12 8.06
CA LEU A 338 -9.58 -21.15 7.82
C LEU A 338 -9.24 -21.95 6.56
N VAL A 339 -9.99 -23.03 6.28
CA VAL A 339 -9.83 -23.82 5.06
C VAL A 339 -10.14 -22.98 3.83
N ASP A 340 -11.23 -22.19 3.85
CA ASP A 340 -11.56 -21.29 2.74
C ASP A 340 -10.41 -20.29 2.49
N LEU A 341 -9.84 -19.70 3.54
CA LEU A 341 -8.67 -18.81 3.41
C LEU A 341 -7.44 -19.55 2.83
N GLN A 342 -7.13 -20.75 3.30
CA GLN A 342 -5.99 -21.51 2.79
C GLN A 342 -6.14 -21.85 1.30
N VAL A 343 -7.37 -22.17 0.86
CA VAL A 343 -7.67 -22.36 -0.56
C VAL A 343 -7.44 -21.07 -1.35
N GLU A 344 -7.86 -19.91 -0.83
CA GLU A 344 -7.58 -18.62 -1.46
C GLU A 344 -6.08 -18.33 -1.60
N LEU A 345 -5.31 -18.58 -0.54
CA LEU A 345 -3.85 -18.40 -0.56
C LEU A 345 -3.17 -19.30 -1.61
N LEU A 346 -3.67 -20.51 -1.81
CA LEU A 346 -3.17 -21.41 -2.86
C LEU A 346 -3.58 -20.93 -4.26
N ARG A 347 -4.87 -20.59 -4.47
CA ARG A 347 -5.38 -20.09 -5.76
C ARG A 347 -4.62 -18.85 -6.24
N LYS A 348 -4.28 -17.95 -5.32
CA LYS A 348 -3.58 -16.69 -5.61
C LYS A 348 -2.07 -16.77 -5.37
N GLY A 349 -1.52 -17.96 -5.12
CA GLY A 349 -0.13 -18.16 -4.71
C GLY A 349 0.91 -17.71 -5.74
N PHE A 350 0.53 -17.55 -7.02
CA PHE A 350 1.39 -16.94 -8.04
C PHE A 350 1.86 -15.53 -7.65
N GLN A 351 1.11 -14.83 -6.80
CA GLN A 351 1.53 -13.53 -6.28
C GLN A 351 2.83 -13.59 -5.47
N GLU A 352 3.11 -14.66 -4.73
CA GLU A 352 4.38 -14.82 -3.99
C GLU A 352 5.59 -14.87 -4.95
N LEU A 353 5.39 -15.41 -6.16
CA LEU A 353 6.40 -15.37 -7.22
C LEU A 353 6.65 -13.95 -7.72
N VAL A 354 5.58 -13.17 -7.90
CA VAL A 354 5.67 -11.75 -8.27
C VAL A 354 6.40 -10.98 -7.16
N HIS A 355 6.07 -11.22 -5.89
CA HIS A 355 6.76 -10.64 -4.74
C HIS A 355 8.26 -10.95 -4.76
N THR A 356 8.65 -12.18 -5.08
CA THR A 356 10.06 -12.58 -5.19
C THR A 356 10.81 -11.79 -6.26
N ALA A 357 10.17 -11.50 -7.40
CA ALA A 357 10.78 -10.68 -8.46
C ALA A 357 11.00 -9.23 -8.01
N VAL A 358 10.07 -8.68 -7.22
CA VAL A 358 10.13 -7.28 -6.74
C VAL A 358 10.94 -7.12 -5.46
N GLU A 359 11.19 -8.18 -4.70
CA GLU A 359 12.07 -8.17 -3.53
C GLU A 359 13.49 -7.70 -3.87
N SER A 360 13.95 -7.96 -5.11
CA SER A 360 15.21 -7.41 -5.63
C SER A 360 15.32 -5.88 -5.43
N PHE A 361 14.21 -5.15 -5.46
CA PHE A 361 14.14 -3.71 -5.18
C PHE A 361 14.45 -3.35 -3.73
N LYS A 362 14.13 -4.22 -2.76
CA LYS A 362 14.46 -3.99 -1.34
C LYS A 362 15.96 -4.09 -1.07
N TYR A 363 16.66 -4.96 -1.80
CA TYR A 363 18.10 -5.19 -1.66
C TYR A 363 18.94 -4.27 -2.54
N ALA A 364 18.35 -3.63 -3.55
CA ALA A 364 19.05 -2.71 -4.46
C ALA A 364 19.39 -1.33 -3.84
N ASP A 365 19.11 -1.12 -2.54
CA ASP A 365 19.28 0.15 -1.81
C ASP A 365 18.75 1.35 -2.62
N LEU A 366 17.48 1.27 -3.02
CA LEU A 366 16.80 2.28 -3.85
C LEU A 366 16.56 3.62 -3.12
N THR A 367 17.21 3.87 -1.99
CA THR A 367 16.99 5.04 -1.13
C THR A 367 17.37 6.36 -1.80
N GLU A 368 18.09 6.32 -2.94
CA GLU A 368 18.48 7.48 -3.73
C GLU A 368 17.94 7.49 -5.18
N SER A 369 17.13 6.50 -5.59
CA SER A 369 16.77 6.31 -7.01
C SER A 369 15.27 6.32 -7.26
N THR A 370 14.85 7.06 -8.28
CA THR A 370 13.45 7.19 -8.69
C THR A 370 13.01 6.03 -9.59
N PHE A 371 11.70 5.80 -9.73
CA PHE A 371 11.17 4.86 -10.72
C PHE A 371 11.53 5.27 -12.16
N ASP A 372 11.76 6.57 -12.40
CA ASP A 372 12.28 7.09 -13.67
C ASP A 372 13.70 6.56 -13.94
N ASP A 373 14.57 6.51 -12.92
CA ASP A 373 15.91 5.91 -13.05
C ASP A 373 15.83 4.41 -13.36
N TYR A 374 14.87 3.71 -12.74
CA TYR A 374 14.64 2.28 -13.01
C TYR A 374 14.13 2.05 -14.43
N ASN A 375 13.11 2.81 -14.82
CA ASN A 375 12.50 2.68 -16.14
C ASN A 375 13.51 3.01 -17.26
N ALA A 376 14.36 4.01 -17.03
CA ALA A 376 15.45 4.38 -17.93
C ALA A 376 16.60 3.35 -17.99
N GLY A 377 16.58 2.31 -17.15
CA GLY A 377 17.64 1.30 -17.08
C GLY A 377 18.92 1.82 -16.43
N ASN A 378 18.84 2.93 -15.70
CA ASN A 378 19.98 3.57 -15.03
C ASN A 378 20.28 2.93 -13.66
N LEU A 379 19.43 2.02 -13.19
CA LEU A 379 19.61 1.29 -11.95
C LEU A 379 20.38 0.00 -12.20
N ASP A 380 21.53 -0.12 -11.52
CA ASP A 380 22.34 -1.34 -11.53
C ASP A 380 21.78 -2.37 -10.53
N ILE A 381 20.61 -2.90 -10.84
CA ILE A 381 20.00 -4.03 -10.12
C ILE A 381 20.91 -5.26 -10.08
N ASN A 382 21.94 -5.36 -10.94
CA ASN A 382 22.91 -6.46 -10.88
C ASN A 382 23.68 -6.49 -9.56
N LYS A 383 23.72 -5.38 -8.81
CA LYS A 383 24.35 -5.34 -7.48
C LYS A 383 23.68 -6.26 -6.47
N CYS A 384 22.35 -6.41 -6.50
CA CYS A 384 21.69 -7.34 -5.56
C CYS A 384 22.03 -8.79 -5.90
N TYR A 385 22.24 -9.13 -7.19
CA TYR A 385 22.67 -10.45 -7.63
C TYR A 385 24.15 -10.78 -7.31
N ILE A 386 24.89 -9.84 -6.72
CA ILE A 386 26.23 -10.07 -6.13
C ILE A 386 26.14 -10.23 -4.60
N ASP A 387 25.01 -9.86 -3.99
CA ASP A 387 24.79 -9.95 -2.55
C ASP A 387 24.46 -11.40 -2.11
N LYS A 388 25.29 -11.94 -1.21
CA LYS A 388 25.13 -13.31 -0.70
C LYS A 388 23.90 -13.51 0.19
N SER A 389 23.47 -12.45 0.89
CA SER A 389 22.25 -12.50 1.70
C SER A 389 21.01 -12.56 0.81
N PHE A 390 21.01 -11.80 -0.30
CA PHE A 390 19.95 -11.87 -1.30
C PHE A 390 19.91 -13.23 -1.99
N LEU A 391 21.06 -13.80 -2.38
CA LEU A 391 21.12 -15.17 -2.93
C LEU A 391 20.51 -16.20 -1.97
N ARG A 392 20.88 -16.14 -0.68
CA ARG A 392 20.35 -17.05 0.34
C ARG A 392 18.84 -16.89 0.50
N PHE A 393 18.36 -15.65 0.52
CA PHE A 393 16.93 -15.35 0.55
C PHE A 393 16.21 -15.96 -0.65
N ILE A 394 16.66 -15.63 -1.86
CA ILE A 394 16.04 -16.09 -3.11
C ILE A 394 16.02 -17.61 -3.20
N CYS A 395 17.14 -18.32 -3.03
CA CYS A 395 17.11 -19.77 -3.20
C CYS A 395 16.24 -20.47 -2.12
N THR A 396 16.08 -19.89 -0.91
CA THR A 396 15.14 -20.40 0.11
C THR A 396 13.67 -20.18 -0.30
N GLU A 397 13.34 -18.99 -0.80
CA GLU A 397 11.99 -18.68 -1.29
C GLU A 397 11.62 -19.53 -2.50
N LEU A 398 12.54 -19.70 -3.46
CA LEU A 398 12.31 -20.52 -4.65
C LEU A 398 12.09 -22.00 -4.31
N GLU A 399 12.82 -22.54 -3.34
CA GLU A 399 12.60 -23.92 -2.86
C GLU A 399 11.19 -24.07 -2.26
N SER A 400 10.76 -23.09 -1.44
CA SER A 400 9.40 -23.06 -0.88
C SER A 400 8.32 -22.94 -1.96
N LEU A 401 8.52 -22.10 -2.98
CA LEU A 401 7.60 -21.96 -4.11
C LEU A 401 7.52 -23.25 -4.94
N LEU A 402 8.66 -23.93 -5.15
CA LEU A 402 8.72 -25.21 -5.84
C LEU A 402 7.87 -26.27 -5.12
N TYR A 403 8.05 -26.43 -3.81
CA TYR A 403 7.33 -27.45 -3.03
C TYR A 403 5.84 -27.19 -2.89
N ARG A 404 5.40 -25.95 -3.15
CA ARG A 404 3.98 -25.58 -3.23
C ARG A 404 3.40 -25.68 -4.63
N GLY A 405 4.20 -26.10 -5.62
CA GLY A 405 3.79 -26.25 -7.02
C GLY A 405 3.66 -24.93 -7.78
N LEU A 406 4.10 -23.81 -7.19
CA LEU A 406 3.93 -22.47 -7.78
C LEU A 406 4.93 -22.18 -8.90
N LEU A 407 5.92 -23.05 -9.11
CA LEU A 407 6.89 -22.97 -10.20
C LEU A 407 6.59 -23.93 -11.36
N GLU A 408 5.50 -24.69 -11.32
CA GLU A 408 5.12 -25.57 -12.42
C GLU A 408 4.33 -24.78 -13.49
N ALA A 409 4.74 -24.90 -14.74
CA ALA A 409 3.94 -24.44 -15.87
C ALA A 409 2.87 -25.52 -16.14
N GLU A 410 1.60 -25.12 -16.08
CA GLU A 410 0.47 -25.98 -16.47
C GLU A 410 0.34 -26.12 -17.99
#